data_AF-A0A1P8YND0-F1
#
_entry.id   AF-A0A1P8YND0-F1
#
_cell.length_a   1.000
_cell.length_b   1.000
_cell.length_c   1.000
_cell.angle_alpha   90.00
_cell.angle_beta   90.00
_cell.angle_gamma   90.00
#
_symmetry.space_group_name_H-M   'P 1'
#
loop_
_entity.id
_entity.type
_entity.pdbx_description
1 polymer ?
#
loop_
_entity_poly.entity_id
_entity_poly.type
_entity_poly.pdbx_seq_one_letter_code
_entity_poly.pdbx_strand_id
1 'polypeptide(L)'
;MELALEALIQVLPDPENRNWELGDIEATIVVLCAQSPSLAEIAARVGVPIGVARVLVADLVEAGHLRILATLQEDASDSERRELIERVLGGLRQI
;
A
#
# COMPACT_ATOMS: atom_id res chain seq x y z
N MET A 1 8.30 2.08 13.07
CA MET A 1 8.89 1.84 11.74
C MET A 1 9.01 3.17 10.99
N GLU A 2 10.10 3.41 10.28
CA GLU A 2 10.21 4.57 9.39
C GLU A 2 9.71 4.18 8.00
N LEU A 3 8.47 4.56 7.64
CA LEU A 3 7.97 4.38 6.27
C LEU A 3 8.59 5.43 5.35
N ALA A 4 9.24 4.94 4.29
CA ALA A 4 9.65 5.76 3.16
C ALA A 4 8.43 6.38 2.47
N LEU A 5 8.64 7.54 1.85
CA LEU A 5 7.57 8.31 1.22
C LEU A 5 7.00 7.61 -0.02
N GLU A 6 7.87 6.91 -0.73
CA GLU A 6 7.66 6.14 -1.94
C GLU A 6 7.24 4.68 -1.67
N ALA A 7 7.12 4.28 -0.40
CA ALA A 7 6.71 2.93 -0.03
C ALA A 7 5.27 2.67 -0.53
N LEU A 8 5.08 1.58 -1.27
CA LEU A 8 3.78 1.17 -1.77
C LEU A 8 3.02 0.42 -0.68
N ILE A 9 1.75 0.77 -0.49
CA ILE A 9 0.91 0.22 0.57
C ILE A 9 -0.23 -0.56 -0.06
N GLN A 10 -0.32 -1.85 0.24
CA GLN A 10 -1.33 -2.73 -0.33
C GLN A 10 -2.30 -3.22 0.73
N VAL A 11 -3.58 -3.32 0.36
CA VAL A 11 -4.58 -4.03 1.17
C VAL A 11 -4.23 -5.50 1.28
N LEU A 12 -4.23 -6.03 2.50
CA LEU A 12 -4.15 -7.46 2.71
C LEU A 12 -5.55 -8.07 2.45
N PRO A 13 -5.69 -9.09 1.59
CA PRO A 13 -6.97 -9.77 1.41
C PRO A 13 -7.34 -10.46 2.71
N ASP A 14 -8.44 -10.03 3.32
CA ASP A 14 -8.98 -10.63 4.54
C ASP A 14 -9.82 -11.86 4.16
N PRO A 15 -9.40 -13.08 4.56
CA PRO A 15 -10.15 -14.30 4.23
C PRO A 15 -11.41 -14.48 5.08
N GLU A 16 -11.63 -13.67 6.12
CA GLU A 16 -12.63 -13.89 7.16
C GLU A 16 -13.51 -12.66 7.41
N ASN A 17 -13.80 -11.86 6.38
CA ASN A 17 -14.88 -10.85 6.33
C ASN A 17 -15.17 -10.18 7.68
N ARG A 18 -14.10 -9.76 8.38
CA ARG A 18 -14.23 -9.25 9.73
C ARG A 18 -14.88 -7.88 9.61
N ASN A 19 -16.01 -7.68 10.28
CA ASN A 19 -16.71 -6.39 10.29
C ASN A 19 -15.81 -5.38 11.01
N TRP A 20 -14.90 -4.74 10.26
CA TRP A 20 -13.88 -3.87 10.83
C TRP A 20 -14.55 -2.61 11.40
N GLU A 21 -14.31 -2.31 12.67
CA GLU A 21 -14.71 -1.04 13.29
C GLU A 21 -13.71 0.05 12.90
N LEU A 22 -13.61 0.36 11.61
CA LEU A 22 -12.76 1.42 11.07
C LEU A 22 -13.46 2.77 11.23
N GLY A 23 -12.70 3.80 11.59
CA GLY A 23 -13.16 5.18 11.40
C GLY A 23 -13.24 5.54 9.91
N ASP A 24 -13.90 6.66 9.61
CA ASP A 24 -14.14 7.12 8.24
C ASP A 24 -12.83 7.33 7.45
N ILE A 25 -11.77 7.77 8.13
CA ILE A 25 -10.46 8.04 7.53
C ILE A 25 -9.73 6.72 7.24
N GLU A 26 -9.75 5.79 8.18
CA GLU A 26 -9.12 4.49 8.09
C GLU A 26 -9.76 3.64 6.98
N ALA A 27 -11.09 3.63 6.90
CA ALA A 27 -11.83 2.99 5.82
C ALA A 27 -11.46 3.59 4.46
N THR A 28 -11.33 4.92 4.38
CA THR A 28 -10.90 5.60 3.15
C THR A 28 -9.48 5.17 2.75
N ILE A 29 -8.54 5.10 3.71
CA ILE A 29 -7.17 4.65 3.45
C ILE A 29 -7.16 3.21 2.91
N VAL A 30 -7.93 2.30 3.51
CA VAL A 30 -8.04 0.90 3.05
C VAL A 30 -8.55 0.85 1.61
N VAL A 31 -9.62 1.57 1.27
CA VAL A 31 -10.14 1.61 -0.10
C VAL A 31 -9.10 2.16 -1.09
N LEU A 32 -8.37 3.22 -0.71
CA LEU A 32 -7.30 3.78 -1.54
C LEU A 32 -6.17 2.76 -1.77
N CYS A 33 -5.85 1.96 -0.76
CA CYS A 33 -4.76 0.97 -0.80
C CYS A 33 -5.05 -0.22 -1.72
N ALA A 34 -6.27 -0.37 -2.23
CA ALA A 34 -6.61 -1.38 -3.23
C ALA A 34 -5.79 -1.23 -4.54
N GLN A 35 -5.34 -0.01 -4.86
CA GLN A 35 -4.51 0.27 -6.04
C GLN A 35 -3.00 0.29 -5.72
N SER A 36 -2.59 -0.12 -4.52
CA SER A 36 -1.20 -0.08 -4.06
C SER A 36 -0.53 1.32 -4.20
N PRO A 37 -1.15 2.42 -3.74
CA PRO A 37 -0.58 3.76 -3.80
C PRO A 37 0.63 3.90 -2.86
N SER A 38 1.46 4.90 -3.13
CA SER A 38 2.53 5.31 -2.22
C SER A 38 1.99 6.03 -0.98
N LEU A 39 2.78 6.07 0.11
CA LEU A 39 2.45 6.86 1.30
C LEU A 39 2.21 8.34 0.98
N ALA A 40 2.97 8.91 0.03
CA ALA A 40 2.79 10.28 -0.45
C ALA A 40 1.39 10.51 -1.03
N GLU A 41 0.93 9.58 -1.87
CA GLU A 41 -0.37 9.66 -2.52
C GLU A 41 -1.50 9.47 -1.52
N ILE A 42 -1.34 8.60 -0.53
CA ILE A 42 -2.31 8.45 0.56
C ILE A 42 -2.45 9.77 1.31
N ALA A 43 -1.35 10.38 1.73
CA ALA A 43 -1.37 11.66 2.44
C ALA A 43 -2.04 12.77 1.62
N ALA A 44 -1.72 12.86 0.32
CA ALA A 44 -2.29 13.84 -0.59
C ALA A 44 -3.79 13.63 -0.84
N ARG A 45 -4.26 12.39 -0.98
CA ARG A 45 -5.67 12.07 -1.26
C ARG A 45 -6.56 12.21 -0.02
N VAL A 46 -6.05 11.86 1.15
CA VAL A 46 -6.76 12.01 2.43
C VAL A 46 -6.69 13.46 2.93
N GLY A 47 -5.70 14.24 2.48
CA GLY A 47 -5.55 15.65 2.83
C GLY A 47 -4.95 15.87 4.22
N VAL A 48 -4.10 14.95 4.69
CA VAL A 48 -3.46 14.99 6.02
C VAL A 48 -1.94 15.18 5.91
N PRO A 49 -1.29 15.75 6.94
CA PRO A 49 0.17 15.81 6.98
C PRO A 49 0.80 14.43 6.88
N ILE A 50 1.99 14.36 6.28
CA ILE A 50 2.64 13.09 5.97
C ILE A 50 2.99 12.25 7.21
N GLY A 51 3.30 12.92 8.32
CA GLY A 51 3.51 12.26 9.60
C GLY A 51 2.23 11.63 10.14
N VAL A 52 1.07 12.25 9.91
CA VAL A 52 -0.24 11.71 10.32
C VAL A 52 -0.60 10.51 9.46
N ALA A 53 -0.48 10.62 8.13
CA ALA A 53 -0.68 9.49 7.22
C ALA A 53 0.21 8.29 7.60
N ARG A 54 1.46 8.56 8.00
CA ARG A 54 2.40 7.51 8.42
C ARG A 54 1.93 6.74 9.65
N VAL A 55 1.42 7.44 10.66
CA VAL A 55 0.91 6.82 11.88
C VAL A 55 -0.34 6.00 11.56
N LEU A 56 -1.30 6.57 10.83
CA LEU A 56 -2.52 5.86 10.44
C LEU A 56 -2.25 4.60 9.61
N VAL A 57 -1.33 4.69 8.65
CA VAL A 57 -0.93 3.53 7.85
C VAL A 57 -0.19 2.50 8.70
N ALA A 58 0.68 2.92 9.63
CA ALA A 58 1.35 2.01 10.54
C ALA A 58 0.36 1.26 11.43
N ASP A 59 -0.64 1.94 11.98
CA ASP A 59 -1.70 1.34 12.81
C ASP A 59 -2.48 0.30 12.00
N LEU A 60 -2.83 0.62 10.74
CA LEU A 60 -3.51 -0.32 9.83
C LEU A 60 -2.64 -1.51 9.41
N VAL A 61 -1.33 -1.33 9.33
CA VAL A 61 -0.38 -2.43 9.09
C VAL A 61 -0.27 -3.33 10.32
N GLU A 62 -0.15 -2.75 11.51
CA GLU A 62 -0.12 -3.49 12.78
C GLU A 62 -1.43 -4.25 13.04
N ALA A 63 -2.56 -3.66 12.66
CA ALA A 63 -3.88 -4.31 12.72
C ALA A 63 -4.08 -5.39 11.63
N GLY A 64 -3.15 -5.52 10.68
CA GLY A 64 -3.20 -6.54 9.62
C GLY A 64 -4.13 -6.21 8.45
N HIS A 65 -4.59 -4.97 8.33
CA HIS A 65 -5.42 -4.53 7.19
C HIS A 65 -4.59 -4.19 5.96
N LEU A 66 -3.38 -3.66 6.19
CA LEU A 66 -2.46 -3.24 5.15
C LEU A 66 -1.13 -3.99 5.29
N ARG A 67 -0.40 -4.06 4.19
CA ARG A 67 1.01 -4.43 4.19
C ARG A 67 1.81 -3.40 3.40
N ILE A 68 3.04 -3.18 3.84
CA ILE A 68 4.01 -2.38 3.09
C ILE A 68 4.66 -3.33 2.10
N LEU A 69 4.47 -3.05 0.81
CA LEU A 69 5.30 -3.65 -0.23
C LEU A 69 6.64 -2.93 -0.14
N ALA A 70 7.70 -3.66 0.20
CA ALA A 70 9.02 -3.08 0.39
C ALA A 70 9.39 -2.19 -0.81
N THR A 71 10.03 -1.06 -0.51
CA THR A 71 10.63 -0.21 -1.54
C THR A 71 11.49 -1.08 -2.45
N LEU A 72 11.33 -0.91 -3.77
CA LEU A 72 11.93 -1.66 -4.88
C LEU A 72 13.47 -1.88 -4.82
N GLN A 73 14.16 -1.51 -3.75
CA GLN A 73 15.61 -1.54 -3.64
C GLN A 73 16.22 -2.52 -2.63
N GLU A 74 15.51 -3.08 -1.64
CA GLU A 74 16.21 -3.91 -0.63
C GLU A 74 15.60 -5.29 -0.35
N ASP A 75 14.30 -5.55 -0.56
CA ASP A 75 13.68 -6.84 -0.20
C ASP A 75 12.68 -7.40 -1.24
N ALA A 76 12.87 -7.10 -2.53
CA ALA A 76 12.02 -7.70 -3.57
C ALA A 76 12.24 -9.22 -3.62
N SER A 77 11.28 -9.99 -3.10
CA SER A 77 11.25 -11.44 -3.26
C SER A 77 11.17 -11.75 -4.76
N ASP A 78 11.81 -12.83 -5.21
CA ASP A 78 12.01 -13.17 -6.64
C ASP A 78 10.69 -13.15 -7.47
N SER A 79 9.56 -13.37 -6.80
CA SER A 79 8.20 -13.25 -7.32
C SER A 79 7.80 -11.83 -7.76
N GLU A 80 8.17 -10.78 -7.02
CA GLU A 80 7.83 -9.39 -7.35
C GLU A 80 8.66 -8.86 -8.52
N ARG A 81 9.92 -9.30 -8.61
CA ARG A 81 10.77 -9.07 -9.79
C ARG A 81 10.18 -9.70 -11.04
N ARG A 82 9.61 -10.91 -10.92
CA ARG A 82 8.95 -11.62 -12.04
C ARG A 82 7.73 -10.84 -12.54
N GLU A 83 6.88 -10.37 -11.64
CA GLU A 83 5.66 -9.62 -11.98
C GLU A 83 5.97 -8.28 -12.66
N LEU A 84 7.03 -7.59 -12.21
CA LEU A 84 7.49 -6.35 -12.84
C LEU A 84 8.04 -6.58 -14.27
N ILE A 85 8.82 -7.65 -14.47
CA ILE A 85 9.34 -8.02 -15.80
C ILE A 85 8.19 -8.40 -16.75
N GLU A 86 7.21 -9.17 -16.28
CA GLU A 86 6.01 -9.49 -17.06
C GLU A 86 5.20 -8.24 -17.41
N ARG A 87 5.09 -7.26 -16.51
CA ARG A 87 4.37 -6.00 -16.78
C ARG A 87 5.09 -5.10 -17.79
N VAL A 88 6.42 -5.05 -17.76
CA VAL A 88 7.22 -4.30 -18.75
C VAL A 88 7.18 -5.00 -20.12
N LEU A 89 7.30 -6.33 -20.17
CA LEU A 89 7.16 -7.10 -21.41
C LEU A 89 5.74 -7.00 -22.00
N GLY A 90 4.71 -6.99 -21.16
CA GLY A 90 3.32 -6.78 -21.58
C GLY A 90 3.08 -5.36 -22.12
N GLY A 91 3.66 -4.35 -21.49
CA GLY A 91 3.55 -2.95 -21.92
C GLY A 91 4.25 -2.65 -23.25
N LEU A 92 5.37 -3.31 -23.55
CA LEU A 92 6.12 -3.12 -24.80
C LEU A 92 5.51 -3.87 -26.01
N ARG A 93 4.57 -4.80 -25.79
CA ARG A 93 3.87 -5.54 -26.86
C ARG A 93 2.54 -4.90 -27.27
N GLN A 94 2.22 -3.74 -26.71
CA GLN A 94 1.03 -2.94 -27.04
C GLN A 94 1.39 -1.57 -27.62
N ILE A 95 2.59 -1.41 -28.16
CA ILE A 95 3.03 -0.22 -28.91
C ILE A 95 3.46 -0.64 -30.31
#